data_AF-A0A1E4SL59-F1
#
_entry.id   AF-A0A1E4SL59-F1
#
_cell.length_a   1.000
_cell.length_b   1.000
_cell.length_c   1.000
_cell.angle_alpha   90.00
_cell.angle_beta   90.00
_cell.angle_gamma   90.00
#
_symmetry.space_group_name_H-M   'P 1'
#
loop_
_entity.id
_entity.type
_entity.pdbx_description
1 polymer ?
#
loop_
_entity_poly.entity_id
_entity_poly.type
_entity_poly.pdbx_seq_one_letter_code
_entity_poly.pdbx_strand_id
1 'polypeptide(L)'
;MSSYSESVDNESVSDISLDEDDEELIWRVFYNDLDRKTGLLDQSTQDIEDHNNYYEEDEDEDIEDVSDLSDIEDSELAQRYRELRETKIDKDMPEEEKKRLLISHFSEDQMERFEAYRRMTINKPGVKKICNSVLGQSIPQNLAVVLAGISKLFLGEIITKAFEVQERENRSKLIIDIDEKKKQKLAVLKSLEQGKEVNVDDKSKKLQYGGDVAKPLQPNHIVEAYRLYKMENSGAFESQWRREGEVDGKGL
;
A
#
# COMPACT_ATOMS: atom_id res chain seq x y z
N MET A 1 19.57 -8.51 46.24
CA MET A 1 18.25 -7.92 45.98
C MET A 1 17.96 -8.13 44.51
N SER A 2 17.06 -9.07 44.22
CA SER A 2 16.66 -9.43 42.86
C SER A 2 15.72 -8.34 42.34
N SER A 3 16.14 -7.62 41.30
CA SER A 3 15.30 -6.62 40.63
C SER A 3 14.24 -7.36 39.83
N TYR A 4 13.07 -7.59 40.44
CA TYR A 4 11.91 -8.11 39.73
C TYR A 4 11.49 -7.06 38.69
N SER A 5 11.83 -7.30 37.43
CA SER A 5 11.17 -6.68 36.29
C SER A 5 9.72 -7.16 36.34
N GLU A 6 8.84 -6.36 36.92
CA GLU A 6 7.39 -6.60 36.93
C GLU A 6 6.94 -6.60 35.46
N SER A 7 6.81 -7.80 34.88
CA SER A 7 6.20 -8.00 33.59
C SER A 7 4.75 -7.57 33.74
N VAL A 8 4.43 -6.36 33.30
CA VAL A 8 3.04 -5.95 33.11
C VAL A 8 2.45 -6.94 32.12
N ASP A 9 1.50 -7.76 32.56
CA ASP A 9 0.88 -8.78 31.72
C ASP A 9 0.24 -8.08 30.51
N ASN A 10 0.65 -8.45 29.28
CA ASN A 10 0.14 -7.84 28.04
C ASN A 10 -1.39 -7.90 27.94
N GLU A 11 -2.01 -8.92 28.56
CA GLU A 11 -3.46 -9.11 28.63
C GLU A 11 -4.17 -7.99 29.42
N SER A 12 -3.48 -7.35 30.37
CA SER A 12 -4.04 -6.20 31.10
C SER A 12 -3.95 -4.88 30.33
N VAL A 13 -3.10 -4.80 29.31
CA VAL A 13 -2.87 -3.57 28.52
C VAL A 13 -3.87 -3.46 27.37
N SER A 14 -4.32 -4.58 26.79
CA SER A 14 -5.28 -4.59 25.67
C SER A 14 -6.62 -3.97 26.06
N ASP A 15 -7.10 -4.26 27.28
CA ASP A 15 -8.45 -3.95 27.76
C ASP A 15 -8.61 -2.49 28.22
N ILE A 16 -7.54 -1.70 28.12
CA ILE A 16 -7.54 -0.29 28.48
C ILE A 16 -8.13 0.52 27.34
N SER A 17 -9.33 1.04 27.57
CA SER A 17 -9.97 2.03 26.70
C SER A 17 -9.19 3.35 26.71
N LEU A 18 -9.08 3.98 25.54
CA LEU A 18 -8.48 5.30 25.37
C LEU A 18 -9.57 6.38 25.40
N ASP A 19 -9.22 7.61 25.07
CA ASP A 19 -10.20 8.69 24.96
C ASP A 19 -10.95 8.54 23.62
N GLU A 20 -12.21 8.98 23.54
CA GLU A 20 -13.09 8.82 22.36
C GLU A 20 -12.39 9.23 21.05
N ASP A 21 -11.77 10.42 21.06
CA ASP A 21 -10.96 10.97 19.97
C ASP A 21 -9.85 10.04 19.46
N ASP A 22 -9.20 9.30 20.37
CA ASP A 22 -8.11 8.39 20.03
C ASP A 22 -8.64 7.05 19.52
N GLU A 23 -9.76 6.58 20.08
CA GLU A 23 -10.45 5.37 19.61
C GLU A 23 -11.02 5.57 18.20
N GLU A 24 -11.58 6.74 17.90
CA GLU A 24 -11.99 7.12 16.55
C GLU A 24 -10.82 7.14 15.56
N LEU A 25 -9.66 7.68 15.99
CA LEU A 25 -8.45 7.68 15.16
C LEU A 25 -7.98 6.27 14.84
N ILE A 26 -7.96 5.39 15.85
CA ILE A 26 -7.59 3.97 15.69
C ILE A 26 -8.54 3.31 14.71
N TRP A 27 -9.84 3.51 14.88
CA TRP A 27 -10.86 2.96 14.00
C TRP A 27 -10.66 3.43 12.55
N ARG A 28 -10.51 4.74 12.36
CA ARG A 28 -10.29 5.35 11.03
C ARG A 28 -9.04 4.82 10.33
N VAL A 29 -7.94 4.59 11.04
CA VAL A 29 -6.65 4.22 10.43
C VAL A 29 -6.53 2.72 10.18
N PHE A 30 -7.05 1.87 11.06
CA PHE A 30 -6.85 0.43 10.99
C PHE A 30 -8.06 -0.36 10.48
N TYR A 31 -9.27 0.20 10.59
CA TYR A 31 -10.52 -0.52 10.34
C TYR A 31 -11.40 0.10 9.25
N ASN A 32 -11.17 1.35 8.86
CA ASN A 32 -11.91 1.98 7.76
C ASN A 32 -11.63 1.33 6.39
N ASP A 33 -10.42 0.80 6.19
CA ASP A 33 -10.07 0.03 4.98
C ASP A 33 -10.78 -1.33 4.95
N LEU A 34 -11.09 -1.92 6.11
CA LEU A 34 -11.87 -3.16 6.19
C LEU A 34 -13.31 -2.92 5.73
N ASP A 35 -13.96 -1.83 6.15
CA ASP A 35 -15.32 -1.48 5.73
C ASP A 35 -15.45 -1.18 4.23
N ARG A 36 -14.39 -0.64 3.61
CA ARG A 36 -14.32 -0.48 2.15
C ARG A 36 -14.22 -1.81 1.43
N LYS A 37 -13.47 -2.78 2.00
CA LYS A 37 -13.28 -4.12 1.41
C LYS A 37 -14.44 -5.08 1.71
N THR A 38 -15.17 -4.90 2.81
CA THR A 38 -16.36 -5.68 3.20
C THR A 38 -17.68 -5.02 2.76
N GLY A 39 -17.62 -3.89 2.04
CA GLY A 39 -18.78 -3.26 1.41
C GLY A 39 -19.81 -2.64 2.36
N LEU A 40 -19.45 -2.37 3.61
CA LEU A 40 -20.37 -1.83 4.63
C LEU A 40 -20.52 -0.30 4.54
N LEU A 41 -19.62 0.39 3.81
CA LEU A 41 -19.70 1.82 3.49
C LEU A 41 -19.43 2.05 1.99
N ASP A 42 -20.37 1.65 1.14
CA ASP A 42 -20.44 2.16 -0.24
C ASP A 42 -20.87 3.64 -0.21
N GLN A 43 -19.87 4.51 -0.28
CA GLN A 43 -20.03 5.84 -0.83
C GLN A 43 -18.69 6.32 -1.39
N SER A 44 -18.50 6.05 -2.68
CA SER A 44 -17.60 6.78 -3.57
C SER A 44 -16.14 6.81 -3.14
N THR A 45 -15.40 5.73 -3.37
CA THR A 45 -14.01 5.72 -3.87
C THR A 45 -13.43 4.31 -3.80
N GLN A 46 -12.67 3.95 -4.84
CA GLN A 46 -11.80 2.77 -4.97
C GLN A 46 -12.40 1.52 -5.63
N ASP A 47 -12.37 1.53 -6.97
CA ASP A 47 -11.77 0.43 -7.74
C ASP A 47 -10.50 0.99 -8.39
N ILE A 48 -9.36 0.95 -7.67
CA ILE A 48 -8.02 1.09 -8.27
C ILE A 48 -7.10 0.11 -7.55
N GLU A 49 -7.30 -1.17 -7.77
CA GLU A 49 -6.25 -2.19 -7.72
C GLU A 49 -6.65 -3.29 -8.72
N ASP A 50 -6.31 -3.15 -10.00
CA ASP A 50 -5.53 -4.13 -10.76
C ASP A 50 -5.29 -3.63 -12.21
N HIS A 51 -4.18 -4.08 -12.82
CA HIS A 51 -3.76 -3.91 -14.22
C HIS A 51 -3.08 -2.61 -14.66
N ASN A 52 -1.80 -2.49 -14.27
CA ASN A 52 -0.78 -1.90 -15.14
C ASN A 52 -0.08 -3.00 -15.95
N ASN A 53 -0.71 -3.45 -17.03
CA ASN A 53 -0.01 -3.91 -18.22
C ASN A 53 -1.01 -3.86 -19.38
N TYR A 54 -0.81 -3.02 -20.40
CA TYR A 54 -1.09 -3.47 -21.76
C TYR A 54 -0.48 -2.60 -22.85
N TYR A 55 0.42 -3.22 -23.60
CA TYR A 55 0.50 -3.07 -25.05
C TYR A 55 -0.59 -3.94 -25.65
N GLU A 56 -1.30 -3.43 -26.66
CA GLU A 56 -2.28 -4.14 -27.50
C GLU A 56 -1.83 -5.58 -27.84
N GLU A 57 -2.69 -6.57 -27.57
CA GLU A 57 -2.91 -7.81 -28.31
C GLU A 57 -4.13 -8.56 -27.73
N ASP A 58 -5.05 -9.04 -28.55
CA ASP A 58 -6.26 -9.75 -28.13
C ASP A 58 -5.95 -11.00 -27.28
N GLU A 59 -6.70 -11.27 -26.21
CA GLU A 59 -7.13 -12.62 -25.78
C GLU A 59 -8.10 -12.54 -24.58
N ASP A 60 -9.25 -13.20 -24.73
CA ASP A 60 -10.33 -13.32 -23.77
C ASP A 60 -9.89 -14.09 -22.50
N GLU A 61 -10.13 -13.56 -21.30
CA GLU A 61 -10.17 -14.36 -20.06
C GLU A 61 -11.40 -14.01 -19.20
N ASP A 62 -12.27 -15.01 -19.08
CA ASP A 62 -13.46 -15.06 -18.25
C ASP A 62 -13.12 -14.95 -16.75
N ILE A 63 -13.73 -13.99 -16.05
CA ILE A 63 -13.77 -13.97 -14.58
C ILE A 63 -15.13 -14.51 -14.12
N GLU A 64 -15.20 -15.83 -13.93
CA GLU A 64 -16.31 -16.49 -13.22
C GLU A 64 -16.20 -16.29 -11.70
N ASP A 65 -17.08 -15.43 -11.20
CA ASP A 65 -18.06 -15.59 -10.11
C ASP A 65 -17.74 -16.21 -8.72
N VAL A 66 -18.53 -15.69 -7.77
CA VAL A 66 -19.03 -16.24 -6.48
C VAL A 66 -18.17 -16.30 -5.20
N SER A 67 -18.44 -15.33 -4.31
CA SER A 67 -18.65 -15.53 -2.86
C SER A 67 -19.37 -14.28 -2.36
N ASP A 68 -20.53 -14.25 -1.69
CA ASP A 68 -21.46 -15.23 -1.15
C ASP A 68 -22.76 -14.41 -0.90
N LEU A 69 -23.87 -14.73 -1.58
CA LEU A 69 -25.19 -14.14 -1.32
C LEU A 69 -26.15 -15.17 -0.71
N SER A 70 -25.63 -16.32 -0.26
CA SER A 70 -26.44 -17.41 0.26
C SER A 70 -26.93 -17.17 1.71
N ASP A 71 -26.36 -16.17 2.38
CA ASP A 71 -26.71 -15.76 3.76
C ASP A 71 -27.90 -14.77 3.86
N ILE A 72 -28.46 -14.32 2.73
CA ILE A 72 -29.61 -13.40 2.74
C ILE A 72 -30.91 -14.23 2.84
N GLU A 73 -31.46 -14.36 4.04
CA GLU A 73 -32.74 -15.07 4.29
C GLU A 73 -33.96 -14.41 3.60
N ASP A 74 -33.84 -13.14 3.23
CA ASP A 74 -34.89 -12.38 2.53
C ASP A 74 -34.76 -12.50 1.00
N SER A 75 -35.58 -13.38 0.42
CA SER A 75 -35.63 -13.63 -1.04
C SER A 75 -35.98 -12.37 -1.85
N GLU A 76 -36.73 -11.43 -1.32
CA GLU A 76 -37.13 -10.20 -2.02
C GLU A 76 -35.98 -9.19 -2.05
N LEU A 77 -35.25 -9.07 -0.94
CA LEU A 77 -34.05 -8.24 -0.84
C LEU A 77 -32.92 -8.75 -1.74
N ALA A 78 -32.71 -10.07 -1.79
CA ALA A 78 -31.73 -10.70 -2.67
C ALA A 78 -32.07 -10.52 -4.16
N GLN A 79 -33.36 -10.49 -4.52
CA GLN A 79 -33.82 -10.19 -5.89
C GLN A 79 -33.58 -8.73 -6.24
N ARG A 80 -33.98 -7.82 -5.35
CA ARG A 80 -33.77 -6.38 -5.53
C ARG A 80 -32.30 -6.01 -5.65
N TYR A 81 -31.42 -6.67 -4.89
CA TYR A 81 -29.97 -6.46 -4.96
C TYR A 81 -29.37 -6.95 -6.29
N ARG A 82 -29.83 -8.11 -6.80
CA ARG A 82 -29.46 -8.61 -8.13
C ARG A 82 -29.89 -7.66 -9.23
N GLU A 83 -31.14 -7.20 -9.21
CA GLU A 83 -31.67 -6.24 -10.18
C GLU A 83 -30.92 -4.89 -10.13
N LEU A 84 -30.58 -4.39 -8.93
CA LEU A 84 -29.83 -3.13 -8.79
C LEU A 84 -28.39 -3.26 -9.31
N ARG A 85 -27.77 -4.43 -9.17
CA ARG A 85 -26.41 -4.72 -9.67
C ARG A 85 -26.39 -4.88 -11.18
N GLU A 86 -27.38 -5.56 -11.76
CA GLU A 86 -27.53 -5.69 -13.20
C GLU A 86 -27.87 -4.36 -13.89
N THR A 87 -28.60 -3.46 -13.22
CA THR A 87 -28.99 -2.16 -13.80
C THR A 87 -27.95 -1.06 -13.67
N LYS A 88 -26.98 -1.17 -12.74
CA LYS A 88 -26.02 -0.09 -12.45
C LYS A 88 -24.66 -0.20 -13.14
N ILE A 89 -24.30 -1.37 -13.66
CA ILE A 89 -23.03 -1.57 -14.38
C ILE A 89 -23.39 -2.08 -15.76
N ASP A 90 -23.42 -1.17 -16.73
CA ASP A 90 -23.51 -1.53 -18.14
C ASP A 90 -22.19 -2.23 -18.53
N LYS A 91 -22.16 -3.55 -18.35
CA LYS A 91 -20.95 -4.36 -18.56
C LYS A 91 -20.50 -4.30 -20.02
N ASP A 92 -21.43 -4.06 -20.94
CA ASP A 92 -21.23 -3.95 -22.39
C ASP A 92 -20.74 -2.57 -22.84
N MET A 93 -20.59 -1.61 -21.92
CA MET A 93 -20.06 -0.28 -22.25
C MET A 93 -18.60 -0.42 -22.77
N PRO A 94 -18.27 0.18 -23.93
CA PRO A 94 -16.93 0.12 -24.48
C PRO A 94 -15.93 0.76 -23.51
N GLU A 95 -14.70 0.22 -23.45
CA GLU A 95 -13.68 0.70 -22.51
C GLU A 95 -13.38 2.19 -22.64
N GLU A 96 -13.47 2.74 -23.87
CA GLU A 96 -13.31 4.17 -24.12
C GLU A 96 -14.37 5.00 -23.39
N GLU A 97 -15.60 4.51 -23.35
CA GLU A 97 -16.71 5.20 -22.69
C GLU A 97 -16.64 5.03 -21.17
N LYS A 98 -16.25 3.84 -20.68
CA LYS A 98 -15.93 3.61 -19.25
C LYS A 98 -14.85 4.57 -18.77
N LYS A 99 -13.76 4.70 -19.54
CA LYS A 99 -12.65 5.62 -19.26
C LYS A 99 -13.09 7.07 -19.30
N ARG A 100 -13.91 7.46 -20.28
CA ARG A 100 -14.42 8.83 -20.39
C ARG A 100 -15.31 9.18 -19.19
N LEU A 101 -16.18 8.26 -18.80
CA LEU A 101 -17.04 8.42 -17.63
C LEU A 101 -16.18 8.60 -16.37
N LEU A 102 -15.20 7.73 -16.16
CA LEU A 102 -14.26 7.83 -15.03
C LEU A 102 -13.54 9.18 -14.99
N ILE A 103 -12.92 9.60 -16.10
CA ILE A 103 -12.20 10.87 -16.20
C ILE A 103 -13.14 12.06 -15.97
N SER A 104 -14.40 11.98 -16.42
CA SER A 104 -15.39 13.05 -16.21
C SER A 104 -15.80 13.22 -14.75
N HIS A 105 -15.61 12.18 -13.93
CA HIS A 105 -15.92 12.18 -12.50
C HIS A 105 -14.70 12.39 -11.60
N PHE A 106 -13.52 12.70 -12.17
CA PHE A 106 -12.36 13.07 -11.36
C PHE A 106 -12.60 14.36 -10.60
N SER A 107 -12.16 14.39 -9.34
CA SER A 107 -11.94 15.64 -8.63
C SER A 107 -10.74 16.38 -9.23
N GLU A 108 -10.59 17.66 -8.92
CA GLU A 108 -9.54 18.51 -9.49
C GLU A 108 -8.13 17.96 -9.21
N ASP A 109 -7.87 17.53 -7.98
CA ASP A 109 -6.60 16.92 -7.57
C ASP A 109 -6.33 15.57 -8.29
N GLN A 110 -7.37 14.76 -8.52
CA GLN A 110 -7.23 13.49 -9.27
C GLN A 110 -6.94 13.74 -10.74
N MET A 111 -7.59 14.73 -11.34
CA MET A 111 -7.32 15.15 -12.71
C MET A 111 -5.89 15.68 -12.88
N GLU A 112 -5.42 16.52 -11.95
CA GLU A 112 -4.04 17.04 -11.98
C GLU A 112 -3.01 15.90 -11.96
N ARG A 113 -3.17 14.94 -11.05
CA ARG A 113 -2.30 13.76 -10.95
C ARG A 113 -2.33 12.90 -12.22
N PHE A 114 -3.51 12.67 -12.78
CA PHE A 114 -3.68 11.92 -14.02
C PHE A 114 -3.01 12.61 -15.20
N GLU A 115 -3.19 13.93 -15.35
CA GLU A 115 -2.54 14.70 -16.41
C GLU A 115 -1.02 14.69 -16.27
N ALA A 116 -0.50 14.83 -15.04
CA ALA A 116 0.93 14.77 -14.75
C ALA A 116 1.52 13.40 -15.15
N TYR A 117 0.87 12.30 -14.77
CA TYR A 117 1.29 10.94 -15.14
C TYR A 117 1.27 10.71 -16.66
N ARG A 118 0.22 11.20 -17.35
CA ARG A 118 0.09 11.08 -18.81
C ARG A 118 1.17 11.87 -19.55
N ARG A 119 1.51 13.07 -19.07
CA ARG A 119 2.54 13.95 -19.67
C ARG A 119 3.96 13.49 -19.35
N MET A 120 4.16 12.72 -18.27
CA MET A 120 5.47 12.23 -17.87
C MET A 120 6.06 11.29 -18.92
N THR A 121 7.28 11.59 -19.36
CA THR A 121 8.05 10.79 -20.31
C THR A 121 9.50 10.66 -19.86
N ILE A 122 10.14 9.54 -20.20
CA ILE A 122 11.55 9.31 -19.94
C ILE A 122 12.39 9.82 -21.13
N ASN A 123 13.53 10.45 -20.82
CA ASN A 123 14.45 10.99 -21.81
C ASN A 123 15.07 9.87 -22.68
N LYS A 124 14.47 9.62 -23.85
CA LYS A 124 14.89 8.57 -24.80
C LYS A 124 16.37 8.69 -25.22
N PRO A 125 16.90 9.88 -25.61
CA PRO A 125 18.35 10.06 -25.82
C PRO A 125 19.22 9.69 -24.62
N GLY A 126 18.78 10.00 -23.41
CA GLY A 126 19.49 9.65 -22.17
C GLY A 126 19.55 8.14 -21.96
N VAL A 127 18.42 7.45 -22.09
CA VAL A 127 18.33 5.98 -22.04
C VAL A 127 19.27 5.36 -23.07
N LYS A 128 19.22 5.84 -24.32
CA LYS A 128 20.10 5.38 -25.39
C LYS A 128 21.59 5.52 -25.03
N LYS A 129 21.98 6.66 -24.47
CA LYS A 129 23.37 6.91 -24.05
C LYS A 129 23.81 5.95 -22.94
N ILE A 130 22.95 5.69 -21.96
CA ILE A 130 23.24 4.74 -20.86
C ILE A 130 23.38 3.33 -21.41
N CYS A 131 22.43 2.86 -22.22
CA CYS A 131 22.48 1.51 -22.80
C CYS A 131 23.72 1.31 -23.68
N ASN A 132 24.07 2.30 -24.50
CA ASN A 132 25.30 2.25 -25.31
C ASN A 132 26.56 2.15 -24.43
N SER A 133 26.57 2.86 -23.31
CA SER A 133 27.69 2.83 -22.36
C SER A 133 27.83 1.48 -21.64
N VAL A 134 26.72 0.81 -21.34
CA VAL A 134 26.71 -0.49 -20.65
C VAL A 134 27.02 -1.65 -21.61
N LEU A 135 26.42 -1.62 -22.80
CA LEU A 135 26.56 -2.71 -23.78
C LEU A 135 27.79 -2.57 -24.69
N GLY A 136 28.40 -1.38 -24.75
CA GLY A 136 29.54 -1.10 -25.63
C GLY A 136 29.17 -1.03 -27.13
N GLN A 137 27.89 -1.02 -27.47
CA GLN A 137 27.37 -0.99 -28.85
C GLN A 137 26.24 0.01 -29.00
N SER A 138 26.05 0.54 -30.21
CA SER A 138 24.96 1.48 -30.49
C SER A 138 23.63 0.75 -30.66
N ILE A 139 22.63 1.11 -29.84
CA ILE A 139 21.27 0.57 -29.96
C ILE A 139 20.39 1.33 -30.97
N PRO A 140 19.41 0.68 -31.62
CA PRO A 140 18.43 1.33 -32.48
C PRO A 140 17.44 2.20 -31.70
N GLN A 141 16.81 3.17 -32.38
CA GLN A 141 15.88 4.12 -31.75
C GLN A 141 14.62 3.47 -31.17
N ASN A 142 14.07 2.47 -31.87
CA ASN A 142 12.88 1.75 -31.41
C ASN A 142 13.14 1.05 -30.08
N LEU A 143 14.34 0.47 -29.89
CA LEU A 143 14.73 -0.14 -28.63
C LEU A 143 14.83 0.90 -27.50
N ALA A 144 15.33 2.10 -27.78
CA ALA A 144 15.34 3.19 -26.80
C ALA A 144 13.92 3.64 -26.40
N VAL A 145 12.94 3.55 -27.29
CA VAL A 145 11.52 3.83 -26.96
C VAL A 145 10.95 2.77 -26.03
N VAL A 146 11.16 1.49 -26.35
CA VAL A 146 10.71 0.36 -25.52
C VAL A 146 11.34 0.44 -24.13
N LEU A 147 12.66 0.62 -24.04
CA LEU A 147 13.37 0.73 -22.76
C LEU A 147 12.92 1.93 -21.94
N ALA A 148 12.58 3.05 -22.58
CA ALA A 148 12.00 4.21 -21.89
C ALA A 148 10.60 3.90 -21.32
N GLY A 149 9.79 3.09 -22.02
CA GLY A 149 8.51 2.60 -21.54
C GLY A 149 8.66 1.69 -20.32
N ILE A 150 9.52 0.67 -20.41
CA ILE A 150 9.82 -0.24 -19.30
C ILE A 150 10.37 0.52 -18.09
N SER A 151 11.26 1.50 -18.32
CA SER A 151 11.81 2.35 -17.24
C SER A 151 10.72 3.18 -16.54
N LYS A 152 9.70 3.64 -17.28
CA LYS A 152 8.56 4.36 -16.71
C LYS A 152 7.72 3.45 -15.80
N LEU A 153 7.45 2.22 -16.25
CA LEU A 153 6.72 1.22 -15.47
C LEU A 153 7.48 0.87 -14.18
N PHE A 154 8.76 0.54 -14.31
CA PHE A 154 9.62 0.23 -13.18
C PHE A 154 9.69 1.37 -12.15
N LEU A 155 9.85 2.61 -12.60
CA LEU A 155 9.86 3.76 -11.70
C LEU A 155 8.51 3.92 -10.97
N GLY A 156 7.40 3.69 -11.67
CA GLY A 156 6.06 3.68 -11.09
C GLY A 156 5.95 2.66 -9.95
N GLU A 157 6.33 1.40 -10.21
CA GLU A 157 6.30 0.31 -9.23
C GLU A 157 7.14 0.64 -7.98
N ILE A 158 8.37 1.12 -8.15
CA ILE A 158 9.24 1.48 -7.03
C ILE A 158 8.69 2.64 -6.21
N ILE A 159 8.12 3.67 -6.87
CA ILE A 159 7.53 4.82 -6.18
C ILE A 159 6.28 4.40 -5.40
N THR A 160 5.39 3.61 -6.01
CA THR A 160 4.18 3.09 -5.33
C THR A 160 4.57 2.29 -4.09
N LYS A 161 5.50 1.34 -4.21
CA LYS A 161 6.02 0.58 -3.07
C LYS A 161 6.66 1.46 -2.00
N ALA A 162 7.31 2.55 -2.38
CA ALA A 162 7.87 3.48 -1.41
C ALA A 162 6.78 4.22 -0.61
N PHE A 163 5.66 4.55 -1.24
CA PHE A 163 4.50 5.09 -0.53
C PHE A 163 3.85 4.05 0.40
N GLU A 164 3.74 2.79 -0.03
CA GLU A 164 3.27 1.69 0.84
C GLU A 164 4.18 1.50 2.06
N VAL A 165 5.51 1.56 1.88
CA VAL A 165 6.47 1.50 2.98
C VAL A 165 6.28 2.68 3.94
N GLN A 166 6.14 3.90 3.40
CA GLN A 166 5.91 5.10 4.21
C GLN A 166 4.61 4.98 5.01
N GLU A 167 3.54 4.49 4.39
CA GLU A 167 2.26 4.28 5.05
C GLU A 167 2.37 3.23 6.16
N ARG A 168 3.00 2.09 5.89
CA ARG A 168 3.27 1.06 6.89
C ARG A 168 4.09 1.60 8.06
N GLU A 169 5.08 2.44 7.80
CA GLU A 169 5.88 3.10 8.83
C GLU A 169 5.00 4.04 9.69
N ASN A 170 4.13 4.83 9.05
CA ASN A 170 3.19 5.71 9.76
C ASN A 170 2.21 4.92 10.64
N ARG A 171 1.67 3.80 10.13
CA ARG A 171 0.79 2.90 10.89
C ARG A 171 1.54 2.27 12.06
N SER A 172 2.77 1.80 11.84
CA SER A 172 3.60 1.20 12.89
C SER A 172 3.93 2.18 14.01
N LYS A 173 4.25 3.44 13.68
CA LYS A 173 4.46 4.50 14.67
C LYS A 173 3.21 4.75 15.51
N LEU A 174 2.04 4.79 14.87
CA LEU A 174 0.78 4.96 15.58
C LEU A 174 0.52 3.80 16.56
N ILE A 175 0.80 2.55 16.17
CA ILE A 175 0.68 1.39 17.09
C ILE A 175 1.57 1.56 18.32
N ILE A 176 2.82 1.97 18.13
CA ILE A 176 3.75 2.21 19.24
C ILE A 176 3.21 3.31 20.16
N ASP A 177 2.73 4.42 19.59
CA ASP A 177 2.17 5.53 20.36
C ASP A 177 0.91 5.10 21.14
N ILE A 178 0.07 4.24 20.57
CA ILE A 178 -1.12 3.65 21.23
C ILE A 178 -0.69 2.81 22.43
N ASP A 179 0.26 1.90 22.25
CA ASP A 179 0.75 1.01 23.32
C ASP A 179 1.37 1.82 24.46
N GLU A 180 2.14 2.86 24.13
CA GLU A 180 2.71 3.78 25.11
C GLU A 180 1.62 4.53 25.89
N LYS A 181 0.59 5.05 25.21
CA LYS A 181 -0.51 5.76 25.86
C LYS A 181 -1.34 4.83 26.76
N LYS A 182 -1.66 3.61 26.31
CA LYS A 182 -2.35 2.60 27.13
C LYS A 182 -1.54 2.22 28.37
N LYS A 183 -0.23 2.02 28.22
CA LYS A 183 0.67 1.70 29.33
C LYS A 183 0.76 2.84 30.36
N GLN A 184 0.80 4.09 29.90
CA GLN A 184 0.75 5.26 30.79
C GLN A 184 -0.57 5.30 31.57
N LYS A 185 -1.71 5.10 30.90
CA LYS A 185 -3.03 5.05 31.53
C LYS A 185 -3.12 3.93 32.57
N LEU A 186 -2.58 2.73 32.26
CA LEU A 186 -2.49 1.63 33.22
C LEU A 186 -1.68 2.00 34.47
N ALA A 187 -0.52 2.63 34.28
CA ALA A 187 0.37 3.00 35.38
C ALA A 187 -0.28 4.04 36.29
N VAL A 188 -1.05 4.98 35.72
CA VAL A 188 -1.85 5.95 36.48
C VAL A 188 -2.95 5.23 37.26
N LEU A 189 -3.72 4.33 36.64
CA LEU A 189 -4.77 3.55 37.30
C LEU A 189 -4.20 2.73 38.47
N LYS A 190 -3.11 1.99 38.27
CA LYS A 190 -2.43 1.21 39.32
C LYS A 190 -1.92 2.11 40.47
N SER A 191 -1.48 3.32 40.15
CA SER A 191 -1.02 4.29 41.17
C SER A 191 -2.18 4.88 41.97
N LEU A 192 -3.32 5.13 41.33
CA LEU A 192 -4.57 5.55 41.96
C LEU A 192 -5.14 4.46 42.87
N GLU A 193 -5.14 3.19 42.45
CA GLU A 193 -5.55 2.05 43.27
C GLU A 193 -4.69 1.92 44.55
N GLN A 194 -3.40 2.26 44.47
CA GLN A 194 -2.49 2.30 45.61
C GLN A 194 -2.67 3.53 46.51
N GLY A 195 -3.66 4.39 46.23
CA GLY A 195 -3.97 5.58 47.02
C GLY A 195 -2.91 6.69 46.93
N LYS A 196 -2.04 6.67 45.90
CA LYS A 196 -1.10 7.77 45.64
C LYS A 196 -1.82 8.87 44.88
N GLU A 197 -1.72 10.11 45.36
CA GLU A 197 -2.12 11.28 44.59
C GLU A 197 -1.20 11.40 43.37
N VAL A 198 -1.74 11.04 42.20
CA VAL A 198 -1.10 11.31 40.92
C VAL A 198 -1.61 12.65 40.44
N ASN A 199 -0.70 13.60 40.22
CA ASN A 199 -1.02 14.80 39.47
C ASN A 199 -1.22 14.38 38.02
N VAL A 200 -2.46 14.11 37.65
CA VAL A 200 -2.82 13.81 36.26
C VAL A 200 -2.73 15.13 35.52
N ASP A 201 -1.54 15.45 35.01
CA ASP A 201 -1.43 16.41 33.92
C ASP A 201 -2.22 15.80 32.75
N ASP A 202 -3.49 16.21 32.64
CA ASP A 202 -4.51 15.81 31.65
C ASP A 202 -4.14 16.24 30.20
N LYS A 203 -2.85 16.42 29.96
CA LYS A 203 -2.22 16.83 28.71
C LYS A 203 -1.39 15.71 28.12
N SER A 204 -1.77 14.44 28.34
CA SER A 204 -1.22 13.37 27.50
C SER A 204 -1.51 13.72 26.05
N LYS A 205 -0.45 13.91 25.27
CA LYS A 205 -0.54 14.37 23.87
C LYS A 205 -1.53 13.48 23.11
N LYS A 206 -2.51 14.10 22.43
CA LYS A 206 -3.46 13.41 21.55
C LYS A 206 -2.71 12.58 20.51
N LEU A 207 -3.19 11.36 20.23
CA LEU A 207 -2.58 10.52 19.21
C LEU A 207 -2.70 11.19 17.84
N GLN A 208 -1.69 11.00 16.99
CA GLN A 208 -1.64 11.62 15.66
C GLN A 208 -1.20 10.60 14.64
N TYR A 209 -1.93 10.49 13.53
CA TYR A 209 -1.52 9.64 12.44
C TYR A 209 -0.60 10.40 11.49
N GLY A 210 0.63 9.91 11.34
CA GLY A 210 1.64 10.54 10.49
C GLY A 210 1.27 10.60 9.01
N GLY A 211 0.31 9.78 8.56
CA GLY A 211 -0.16 9.70 7.18
C GLY A 211 -1.19 10.76 6.78
N ASP A 212 -1.81 11.48 7.73
CA ASP A 212 -2.74 12.58 7.42
C ASP A 212 -2.03 13.79 6.79
N VAL A 213 -0.73 13.91 7.04
CA VAL A 213 0.10 14.99 6.51
C VAL A 213 0.98 14.44 5.41
N ALA A 214 0.81 14.95 4.19
CA ALA A 214 1.66 14.61 3.06
C ALA A 214 3.12 14.97 3.37
N LYS A 215 3.97 13.96 3.53
CA LYS A 215 5.41 14.10 3.77
C LYS A 215 6.18 13.54 2.58
N PRO A 216 7.30 14.18 2.17
CA PRO A 216 8.10 13.68 1.06
C PRO A 216 8.67 12.30 1.37
N LEU A 217 8.77 11.46 0.33
CA LEU A 217 9.45 10.17 0.42
C LEU A 217 10.89 10.38 0.89
N GLN A 218 11.29 9.57 1.86
CA GLN A 218 12.62 9.57 2.43
C GLN A 218 13.48 8.50 1.74
N PRO A 219 14.82 8.62 1.75
CA PRO A 219 15.70 7.65 1.10
C PRO A 219 15.52 6.21 1.58
N ASN A 220 15.22 6.01 2.87
CA ASN A 220 14.92 4.69 3.44
C ASN A 220 13.69 4.03 2.79
N HIS A 221 12.65 4.79 2.47
CA HIS A 221 11.46 4.25 1.80
C HIS A 221 11.81 3.67 0.43
N ILE A 222 12.65 4.36 -0.34
CA ILE A 222 13.09 3.90 -1.67
C ILE A 222 13.94 2.64 -1.56
N VAL A 223 14.86 2.58 -0.59
CA VAL A 223 15.72 1.42 -0.38
C VAL A 223 14.90 0.19 0.01
N GLU A 224 13.95 0.35 0.93
CA GLU A 224 13.08 -0.75 1.36
C GLU A 224 12.11 -1.17 0.27
N ALA A 225 11.54 -0.22 -0.48
CA ALA A 225 10.70 -0.52 -1.66
C ALA A 225 11.46 -1.36 -2.69
N TYR A 226 12.71 -1.03 -2.97
CA TYR A 226 13.55 -1.82 -3.89
C TYR A 226 13.89 -3.21 -3.32
N ARG A 227 14.05 -3.34 -2.00
CA ARG A 227 14.23 -4.62 -1.33
C ARG A 227 13.00 -5.50 -1.47
N LEU A 228 11.80 -4.94 -1.25
CA LEU A 228 10.51 -5.63 -1.41
C LEU A 228 10.28 -6.05 -2.87
N TYR A 229 10.46 -5.13 -3.81
CA TYR A 229 10.40 -5.40 -5.24
C TYR A 229 11.28 -6.58 -5.64
N LYS A 230 12.53 -6.60 -5.15
CA LYS A 230 13.42 -7.74 -5.41
C LYS A 230 12.88 -9.05 -4.86
N MET A 231 12.36 -9.07 -3.64
CA MET A 231 11.85 -10.32 -3.05
C MET A 231 10.66 -10.86 -3.83
N GLU A 232 9.71 -10.01 -4.21
CA GLU A 232 8.54 -10.39 -5.00
C GLU A 232 8.93 -10.91 -6.38
N ASN A 233 9.86 -10.22 -7.05
CA ASN A 233 10.31 -10.58 -8.40
C ASN A 233 11.43 -11.64 -8.41
N SER A 234 11.97 -12.04 -7.26
CA SER A 234 13.05 -13.04 -7.14
C SER A 234 12.58 -14.50 -7.19
N GLY A 235 11.28 -14.73 -7.42
CA GLY A 235 10.70 -16.09 -7.55
C GLY A 235 11.24 -16.94 -8.70
N ALA A 236 12.06 -16.39 -9.61
CA ALA A 236 12.71 -17.14 -10.68
C ALA A 236 14.24 -16.95 -10.64
N PHE A 237 14.93 -18.00 -10.17
CA PHE A 237 16.38 -18.21 -10.21
C PHE A 237 17.23 -17.20 -9.44
N GLU A 238 17.54 -17.55 -8.18
CA GLU A 238 18.88 -17.26 -7.64
C GLU A 238 19.90 -17.91 -8.58
N SER A 239 20.40 -17.11 -9.53
CA SER A 239 21.56 -17.45 -10.30
C SER A 239 22.74 -17.43 -9.34
N GLN A 240 22.96 -18.55 -8.64
CA GLN A 240 24.23 -18.87 -8.02
C GLN A 240 25.28 -18.76 -9.12
N TRP A 241 25.91 -17.60 -9.22
CA TRP A 241 27.12 -17.42 -9.99
C TRP A 241 28.17 -18.33 -9.37
N ARG A 242 28.26 -19.57 -9.87
CA ARG A 242 29.40 -20.44 -9.62
C ARG A 242 30.60 -19.70 -10.18
N ARG A 243 31.49 -19.27 -9.29
CA ARG A 243 32.85 -18.89 -9.69
C ARG A 243 33.55 -20.18 -10.11
N GLU A 244 33.40 -20.57 -11.37
CA GLU A 244 34.31 -21.50 -12.00
C GLU A 244 35.52 -20.69 -12.45
N GLY A 245 36.63 -20.86 -11.74
CA GLY A 245 37.84 -20.07 -11.95
C GLY A 245 38.94 -20.36 -10.95
N GLU A 246 39.31 -21.64 -10.79
CA GLU A 246 40.64 -21.99 -10.30
C GLU A 246 41.30 -22.92 -11.33
N VAL A 247 41.90 -22.27 -12.32
CA VAL A 247 42.87 -22.89 -13.24
C VAL A 247 44.16 -23.05 -12.44
N ASP A 248 44.29 -24.15 -11.71
CA ASP A 248 45.55 -24.50 -11.05
C ASP A 248 46.44 -25.24 -12.05
N GLY A 249 47.10 -24.46 -12.90
CA GLY A 249 48.19 -24.93 -13.74
C GLY A 249 49.45 -25.16 -12.89
N LYS A 250 49.65 -26.37 -12.39
CA LYS A 250 50.96 -26.82 -11.90
C LYS A 250 51.60 -27.75 -12.92
N GLY A 251 52.66 -27.23 -13.54
CA GLY A 251 53.63 -28.05 -14.23
C GLY A 251 54.40 -28.94 -13.25
N LEU A 252 54.49 -30.23 -13.58
CA LEU A 252 55.70 -30.98 -13.88
C LEU A 252 55.29 -32.41 -14.26
#